data_AF-A0A432UEC5-F1
#
_entry.id   AF-A0A432UEC5-F1
#
_cell.length_a   1.000
_cell.length_b   1.000
_cell.length_c   1.000
_cell.angle_alpha   90.00
_cell.angle_beta   90.00
_cell.angle_gamma   90.00
#
_symmetry.space_group_name_H-M   'P 1'
#
loop_
_entity.id
_entity.type
_entity.pdbx_description
1 polymer ?
#
loop_
_entity_poly.entity_id
_entity_poly.type
_entity_poly.pdbx_seq_one_letter_code
_entity_poly.pdbx_strand_id
1 'polypeptide(L)' 'RGYGYAVFGKVIKGMDVVEKIGHVKTGSKGFHRDVPLKAVVIEKATLLTDKK' A
#
# COMPACT_ATOMS: atom_id res chain seq x y z
N ARG A 1 -10.19 25.86 -1.95
CA ARG A 1 -8.78 25.89 -2.42
C ARG A 1 -8.14 24.59 -1.97
N GLY A 2 -7.71 23.75 -2.92
CA GLY A 2 -7.44 22.33 -2.69
C GLY A 2 -6.07 22.03 -2.10
N TYR A 3 -6.00 20.93 -1.35
CA TYR A 3 -4.76 20.31 -0.92
C TYR A 3 -4.21 19.46 -2.08
N GLY A 4 -2.91 19.58 -2.36
CA GLY A 4 -2.19 18.68 -3.26
C GLY A 4 -1.48 17.57 -2.50
N TYR A 5 -1.01 16.54 -3.22
CA TYR A 5 -0.26 15.42 -2.64
C TYR A 5 1.13 15.35 -3.31
N ALA A 6 2.18 15.32 -2.49
CA ALA A 6 3.56 15.28 -2.99
C ALA A 6 3.93 13.85 -3.43
N VAL A 7 4.26 13.68 -4.70
CA VAL A 7 4.77 12.41 -5.26
C VAL A 7 6.28 12.34 -5.04
N PHE A 8 6.78 11.26 -4.44
CA PHE A 8 8.22 11.07 -4.14
C PHE A 8 8.80 9.75 -4.66
N GLY A 9 8.02 8.94 -5.38
CA GLY A 9 8.47 7.64 -5.87
C GLY A 9 7.43 6.95 -6.75
N LYS A 10 7.82 5.79 -7.29
CA LYS A 10 6.96 4.92 -8.10
C LYS A 10 7.27 3.44 -7.82
N VAL A 11 6.27 2.60 -7.98
CA VAL A 11 6.44 1.14 -7.94
C VAL A 11 7.12 0.70 -9.23
N ILE A 12 8.31 0.12 -9.14
CA ILE A 12 9.07 -0.37 -10.31
C ILE A 12 8.87 -1.87 -10.58
N LYS A 13 8.42 -2.64 -9.58
CA LYS A 13 8.13 -4.08 -9.66
C LYS A 13 6.99 -4.42 -8.69
N GLY A 14 6.17 -5.42 -9.03
CA GLY A 14 5.08 -5.91 -8.18
C GLY A 14 3.79 -5.10 -8.23
N MET A 15 3.50 -4.41 -9.34
CA MET A 15 2.24 -3.66 -9.49
C MET A 15 1.00 -4.58 -9.43
N ASP A 16 1.12 -5.82 -9.89
CA ASP A 16 0.06 -6.84 -9.78
C ASP A 16 -0.27 -7.17 -8.31
N VAL A 17 0.72 -7.13 -7.42
CA VAL A 17 0.52 -7.31 -5.97
C VAL A 17 -0.23 -6.11 -5.38
N VAL A 18 0.12 -4.89 -5.79
CA VAL A 18 -0.60 -3.66 -5.40
C VAL A 18 -2.05 -3.73 -5.84
N GLU A 19 -2.32 -4.14 -7.09
CA GLU A 19 -3.67 -4.33 -7.61
C GLU A 19 -4.44 -5.38 -6.82
N LYS A 20 -3.84 -6.54 -6.51
CA LYS A 20 -4.47 -7.57 -5.67
C LYS A 20 -4.84 -7.03 -4.29
N ILE A 21 -3.96 -6.23 -3.67
CA ILE A 21 -4.23 -5.58 -2.37
C ILE A 21 -5.40 -4.59 -2.49
N GLY A 22 -5.48 -3.83 -3.59
CA GLY A 22 -6.58 -2.88 -3.82
C GLY A 22 -7.98 -3.51 -3.91
N HIS A 23 -8.08 -4.81 -4.17
CA HIS A 23 -9.35 -5.53 -4.33
C HIS A 23 -9.69 -6.47 -3.15
N VAL A 24 -8.94 -6.44 -2.05
CA VAL A 24 -9.25 -7.29 -0.89
C VAL A 24 -10.58 -6.88 -0.27
N LYS A 25 -11.28 -7.83 0.36
CA LYS A 25 -12.53 -7.54 1.06
C LYS A 25 -12.28 -6.57 2.21
N THR A 26 -13.06 -5.49 2.27
CA THR A 26 -12.98 -4.47 3.30
C THR A 26 -14.27 -4.40 4.13
N GLY A 27 -14.21 -3.68 5.26
CA GLY A 27 -15.34 -3.32 6.09
C GLY A 27 -15.04 -2.04 6.89
N SER A 28 -15.93 -1.70 7.81
CA SER A 28 -15.75 -0.55 8.71
C SER A 28 -15.15 -1.00 10.04
N LYS A 29 -14.20 -0.23 10.58
CA LYS A 29 -13.61 -0.45 11.91
C LYS A 29 -13.47 0.87 12.66
N GLY A 30 -14.24 1.03 13.74
CA GLY A 30 -14.32 2.32 14.44
C GLY A 30 -14.81 3.42 13.50
N PHE A 31 -14.07 4.53 13.42
CA PHE A 31 -14.35 5.65 12.51
C PHE A 31 -13.72 5.49 11.12
N HIS A 32 -13.07 4.37 10.82
CA HIS A 32 -12.42 4.12 9.53
C HIS A 32 -13.29 3.25 8.61
N ARG A 33 -13.45 3.70 7.36
CA ARG A 33 -14.04 2.92 6.26
C ARG A 33 -12.94 2.19 5.47
N ASP A 34 -13.34 1.18 4.71
CA ASP A 34 -12.47 0.44 3.77
C ASP A 34 -11.28 -0.26 4.42
N VAL A 35 -11.43 -0.70 5.67
CA VAL A 35 -10.41 -1.46 6.40
C VAL A 35 -10.42 -2.92 5.92
N PRO A 36 -9.28 -3.49 5.48
CA PRO A 36 -9.22 -4.90 5.10
C PRO A 36 -9.72 -5.84 6.21
N LEU A 37 -10.62 -6.76 5.86
CA LEU A 37 -11.16 -7.76 6.80
C LEU A 37 -10.07 -8.73 7.27
N LYS A 38 -9.15 -9.06 6.36
CA LYS A 38 -7.90 -9.75 6.68
C LYS A 38 -6.76 -8.75 6.51
N ALA A 39 -5.97 -8.57 7.57
CA ALA A 39 -4.87 -7.61 7.56
C ALA A 39 -3.87 -7.92 6.44
N VAL A 40 -3.49 -6.88 5.68
CA VAL A 40 -2.38 -6.91 4.73
C VAL A 40 -1.18 -6.32 5.45
N VAL A 41 -0.24 -7.16 5.85
CA VAL A 41 0.89 -6.79 6.72
C VAL A 41 2.16 -6.61 5.89
N ILE A 42 2.87 -5.50 6.11
CA ILE A 42 4.25 -5.34 5.61
C ILE A 42 5.16 -6.05 6.61
N GLU A 43 5.62 -7.25 6.28
CA GLU A 43 6.44 -8.07 7.17
C GLU A 43 7.87 -7.51 7.34
N LYS A 44 8.42 -6.93 6.27
CA LYS A 44 9.76 -6.34 6.26
C LYS A 44 9.89 -5.28 5.17
N ALA A 45 10.63 -4.22 5.45
CA ALA A 45 11.10 -3.25 4.46
C ALA A 45 12.63 -3.17 4.53
N THR A 46 13.31 -3.10 3.38
CA THR A 46 14.78 -3.08 3.34
C THR A 46 15.23 -2.19 2.19
N LEU A 47 16.21 -1.33 2.45
CA LEU A 47 16.91 -0.61 1.40
C LEU A 47 17.74 -1.62 0.61
N LEU A 48 17.42 -1.81 -0.66
CA LEU A 48 18.23 -2.63 -1.54
C LEU A 48 19.55 -1.89 -1.76
N THR A 49 20.64 -2.47 -1.27
CA THR A 49 21.97 -2.07 -1.69
C THR A 49 22.28 -2.81 -2.97
N ASP A 50 22.75 -2.08 -3.98
CA ASP A 50 23.31 -2.72 -5.16
C ASP A 50 24.50 -3.56 -4.72
N LYS A 51 24.44 -4.88 -4.93
CA LYS A 51 25.65 -5.70 -4.90
C LYS A 51 26.46 -5.30 -6.13
N LYS A 52 27.46 -4.45 -5.89
CA LYS A 52 28.55 -4.20 -6.84
C LYS A 52 29.23 -5.51 -7.22
#